data_AF-A0A8T5KX31-F1
#
_entry.id   AF-A0A8T5KX31-F1
#
_cell.length_a   1.000
_cell.length_b   1.000
_cell.length_c   1.000
_cell.angle_alpha   90.00
_cell.angle_beta   90.00
_cell.angle_gamma   90.00
#
_symmetry.space_group_name_H-M   'P 1'
#
loop_
_entity.id
_entity.type
_entity.pdbx_description
1 polymer ?
#
loop_
_entity_poly.entity_id
_entity_poly.type
_entity_poly.pdbx_seq_one_letter_code
_entity_poly.pdbx_strand_id
1 'polypeptide(L)' 'VEEHRTLGGNPDIDVSYQLLHACFEPDDKKLKKFYGEYKSGRLLTGELKQIAIERVSKFLNSHQKKREKARSQVDKFLKK' A
#
# COMPACT_ATOMS: atom_id res chain seq x y z
N VAL A 1 1.97 16.74 -14.57
CA VAL A 1 0.65 16.81 -13.89
C VAL A 1 -0.46 16.90 -14.91
N GLU A 2 -0.42 17.87 -15.84
CA GLU A 2 -1.44 18.04 -16.89
C GLU A 2 -1.64 16.79 -17.75
N GLU A 3 -0.56 16.13 -18.17
CA GLU A 3 -0.62 14.87 -18.93
C GLU A 3 -1.35 13.77 -18.14
N HIS A 4 -1.01 13.59 -16.85
CA HIS A 4 -1.70 12.63 -15.98
C HIS A 4 -3.18 12.96 -15.78
N ARG A 5 -3.52 14.26 -15.66
CA ARG A 5 -4.92 14.71 -15.57
C ARG A 5 -5.71 14.40 -16.84
N THR A 6 -5.04 14.37 -17.99
CA THR A 6 -5.67 14.19 -19.31
C THR A 6 -5.74 12.72 -19.72
N LEU A 7 -4.64 11.98 -19.55
CA LEU A 7 -4.50 10.60 -20.01
C LEU A 7 -4.74 9.56 -18.91
N GLY A 8 -4.67 9.98 -17.64
CA GLY A 8 -4.70 9.08 -16.51
C GLY A 8 -3.39 8.34 -16.26
N GLY A 9 -3.36 7.56 -15.19
CA GLY A 9 -2.28 6.65 -14.84
C GLY A 9 -2.64 5.19 -15.12
N ASN A 10 -1.63 4.34 -15.29
CA ASN A 10 -1.83 2.90 -15.42
C ASN A 10 -1.64 2.19 -14.06
N PRO A 11 -2.72 1.81 -13.35
CA PRO A 11 -2.62 1.11 -12.07
C PRO A 11 -2.04 -0.30 -12.17
N ASP A 12 -2.09 -0.95 -13.34
CA ASP A 12 -1.63 -2.34 -13.51
C ASP A 12 -0.09 -2.46 -13.38
N ILE A 13 0.63 -1.37 -13.63
CA ILE A 13 2.10 -1.28 -13.51
C ILE A 13 2.56 -0.37 -12.37
N ASP A 14 1.64 0.34 -11.71
CA ASP A 14 1.99 1.28 -10.64
C ASP A 14 2.31 0.53 -9.35
N VAL A 15 3.57 0.59 -8.92
CA VAL A 15 4.05 -0.12 -7.70
C VAL A 15 3.30 0.33 -6.45
N SER A 16 2.88 1.60 -6.36
CA SER A 16 2.16 2.10 -5.18
C SER A 16 0.76 1.50 -5.13
N TYR A 17 0.09 1.41 -6.28
CA TYR A 17 -1.17 0.69 -6.39
C TYR A 17 -1.01 -0.81 -6.08
N GLN A 18 0.00 -1.46 -6.64
CA GLN A 18 0.25 -2.89 -6.42
C GLN A 18 0.49 -3.21 -4.93
N LEU A 19 1.24 -2.38 -4.21
CA LEU A 19 1.42 -2.53 -2.76
C LEU A 19 0.08 -2.42 -2.01
N LEU A 20 -0.71 -1.39 -2.31
CA LEU A 20 -2.04 -1.20 -1.73
C LEU A 20 -2.93 -2.43 -1.99
N HIS A 21 -3.01 -2.88 -3.24
CA HIS A 21 -3.83 -4.00 -3.66
C HIS A 21 -3.41 -5.33 -3.04
N ALA A 22 -2.11 -5.64 -3.02
CA ALA A 22 -1.63 -6.93 -2.56
C ALA A 22 -1.66 -7.09 -1.03
N CYS A 23 -1.39 -6.01 -0.28
CA CYS A 23 -1.03 -6.14 1.13
C CYS A 23 -1.60 -5.06 2.06
N PHE A 24 -1.84 -3.83 1.59
CA PHE A 24 -1.90 -2.66 2.47
C PHE A 24 -3.24 -1.91 2.52
N GLU A 25 -4.19 -2.20 1.63
CA GLU A 25 -5.58 -1.73 1.75
C GLU A 25 -6.54 -2.94 1.76
N PRO A 26 -7.18 -3.26 2.90
CA PRO A 26 -8.07 -4.42 3.01
C PRO A 26 -9.48 -4.19 2.43
N ASP A 27 -9.81 -2.96 2.03
CA ASP A 27 -11.13 -2.61 1.50
C ASP A 27 -11.13 -2.59 -0.04
N ASP A 28 -11.67 -3.65 -0.63
CA ASP A 28 -11.82 -3.80 -2.08
C ASP A 28 -12.57 -2.63 -2.74
N LYS A 29 -13.50 -1.99 -2.03
CA LYS A 29 -14.23 -0.83 -2.58
C LYS A 29 -13.30 0.35 -2.75
N LYS A 30 -12.38 0.57 -1.80
CA LYS A 30 -11.36 1.61 -1.92
C LYS A 30 -10.36 1.28 -3.01
N LEU A 31 -9.94 0.02 -3.14
CA LEU A 31 -9.06 -0.40 -4.22
C LEU A 31 -9.67 -0.18 -5.60
N LYS A 32 -10.96 -0.51 -5.79
CA LYS A 32 -11.71 -0.21 -7.01
C LYS A 32 -11.81 1.29 -7.26
N LYS A 33 -12.05 2.09 -6.22
CA LYS A 33 -12.08 3.55 -6.32
C LYS A 33 -10.73 4.11 -6.78
N PHE A 34 -9.63 3.73 -6.12
CA PHE A 34 -8.29 4.19 -6.48
C PHE A 34 -7.91 3.78 -7.90
N TYR A 35 -8.23 2.55 -8.31
CA TYR A 35 -8.02 2.07 -9.67
C TYR A 35 -8.71 2.99 -10.70
N GLY A 36 -10.01 3.25 -10.49
CA GLY A 36 -10.79 4.08 -11.40
C GLY A 36 -10.33 5.54 -11.42
N GLU A 37 -10.10 6.15 -10.26
CA GLU A 37 -9.67 7.54 -10.15
C GLU A 37 -8.25 7.76 -10.70
N TYR A 38 -7.35 6.79 -10.52
CA TYR A 38 -6.01 6.85 -11.09
C TYR A 38 -6.06 6.73 -12.61
N LYS A 39 -6.82 5.76 -13.13
CA LYS A 39 -7.02 5.54 -14.57
C LYS A 39 -7.70 6.71 -15.27
N SER A 40 -8.56 7.46 -14.55
CA SER A 40 -9.20 8.65 -15.09
C SER A 40 -8.37 9.94 -14.95
N GLY A 41 -7.19 9.88 -14.32
CA GLY A 41 -6.38 11.07 -14.01
C GLY A 41 -6.87 11.92 -12.83
N ARG A 42 -7.95 11.51 -12.14
CA ARG A 42 -8.48 12.23 -10.98
C ARG A 42 -7.60 12.07 -9.74
N LEU A 43 -6.96 10.92 -9.59
CA LEU A 43 -5.95 10.68 -8.57
C LEU A 43 -4.58 10.82 -9.20
N LEU A 44 -3.75 11.74 -8.70
CA LEU A 44 -2.37 11.92 -9.14
C LEU A 44 -1.46 10.86 -8.51
N THR A 45 -0.32 10.58 -9.16
CA THR A 45 0.69 9.66 -8.63
C THR A 45 1.21 10.05 -7.24
N GLY A 46 1.34 11.35 -6.97
CA GLY A 46 1.73 11.84 -5.64
C GLY A 46 0.69 11.52 -4.57
N GLU A 47 -0.61 11.66 -4.89
CA GLU A 47 -1.71 11.36 -3.98
C GLU A 47 -1.82 9.86 -3.73
N LEU A 48 -1.72 9.04 -4.78
CA LEU A 48 -1.69 7.58 -4.66
C LEU A 48 -0.50 7.10 -3.81
N LYS A 49 0.70 7.67 -4.03
CA LYS A 49 1.89 7.38 -3.22
C LYS A 49 1.70 7.77 -1.76
N GLN A 50 1.07 8.91 -1.49
CA GLN A 50 0.80 9.34 -0.13
C GLN A 50 -0.13 8.34 0.60
N ILE A 51 -1.17 7.85 -0.07
CA ILE A 51 -2.05 6.79 0.45
C ILE A 51 -1.24 5.52 0.76
N ALA A 52 -0.37 5.10 -0.16
CA ALA A 52 0.51 3.94 0.04
C ALA A 52 1.45 4.11 1.24
N ILE A 53 2.10 5.27 1.36
CA ILE A 53 2.98 5.61 2.49
C ILE A 53 2.22 5.47 3.82
N GLU A 54 1.03 6.07 3.92
CA GLU A 54 0.24 5.99 5.15
C GLU A 54 -0.09 4.56 5.57
N ARG A 55 -0.51 3.72 4.60
CA ARG A 55 -0.86 2.32 4.87
C ARG A 55 0.35 1.48 5.25
N VAL A 56 1.43 1.59 4.49
CA VAL A 56 2.69 0.86 4.74
C VAL A 56 3.30 1.29 6.07
N SER A 57 3.38 2.58 6.37
CA SER A 57 3.90 3.08 7.65
C SER A 57 3.06 2.60 8.83
N LYS A 58 1.73 2.59 8.72
CA LYS A 58 0.85 2.04 9.77
C LYS A 58 1.12 0.56 10.02
N PHE A 59 1.28 -0.23 8.95
CA PHE A 59 1.65 -1.63 9.06
C PHE A 59 3.01 -1.81 9.73
N LEU A 60 4.05 -1.13 9.23
CA LEU A 60 5.42 -1.27 9.73
C LEU A 60 5.53 -0.88 11.21
N ASN A 61 4.87 0.20 11.62
CA ASN A 61 4.83 0.62 13.03
C ASN A 61 4.20 -0.45 13.94
N SER A 62 3.13 -1.10 13.49
CA SER A 62 2.52 -2.21 14.24
C SER A 62 3.40 -3.46 14.24
N HIS A 63 3.94 -3.81 13.06
CA HIS A 63 4.77 -4.98 12.86
C HIS A 63 6.05 -4.91 13.70
N GLN A 64 6.76 -3.78 13.68
CA GLN A 64 7.99 -3.58 14.45
C GLN A 64 7.75 -3.75 15.96
N LYS A 65 6.65 -3.20 16.49
CA LYS A 65 6.26 -3.40 17.90
C LYS A 65 5.97 -4.86 18.23
N LYS A 66 5.30 -5.59 17.33
CA LYS A 66 5.03 -7.04 17.51
C LYS A 66 6.31 -7.86 17.43
N ARG A 67 7.19 -7.53 16.48
CA ARG A 67 8.49 -8.18 16.27
C ARG A 67 9.36 -8.07 17.52
N GLU A 68 9.44 -6.89 18.16
CA GLU A 68 10.25 -6.74 19.37
C GLU A 68 9.70 -7.61 20.52
N LYS A 69 8.38 -7.65 20.71
CA LYS A 69 7.75 -8.53 21.71
C LYS A 69 7.97 -10.01 21.43
N ALA A 70 8.05 -10.40 20.17
CA ALA A 70 8.28 -11.79 19.76
C ALA A 70 9.74 -12.24 19.93
N ARG A 71 10.68 -11.32 20.19
CA ARG A 71 12.12 -11.63 20.21
C ARG A 71 12.51 -12.68 21.24
N SER A 72 11.90 -12.66 22.42
CA SER A 72 12.13 -13.64 23.49
C SER A 72 11.42 -14.98 23.25
N GLN A 73 10.62 -15.10 22.20
CA GLN A 73 9.82 -16.29 21.90
C GLN A 73 10.39 -17.11 20.75
N VAL A 74 11.41 -16.61 20.04
CA VAL A 74 11.96 -17.24 18.82
C VAL A 74 12.43 -18.67 19.09
N ASP A 75 13.09 -18.92 20.21
CA ASP A 75 13.61 -20.25 20.58
C ASP A 75 12.52 -21.31 20.72
N LYS A 76 11.25 -20.92 20.92
CA LYS A 76 10.11 -21.86 20.98
C LYS A 76 9.77 -22.44 19.61
N PHE A 77 10.18 -21.77 18.53
CA PHE A 77 9.83 -22.14 17.15
C PHE A 77 10.99 -22.75 16.38
N LEU A 78 12.23 -22.59 16.86
CA LEU A 78 13.41 -23.20 16.25
C LEU A 78 13.67 -24.57 16.89
N LYS A 79 13.76 -25.62 16.05
CA LYS A 79 14.28 -26.92 16.50
C LYS A 79 15.77 -26.77 16.76
N LYS A 80 16.23 -27.28 17.90
CA LYS A 80 17.65 -27.46 18.20
C LYS A 80 18.23 -28.61 17.39
#